data_AF-A0A7V0YG36-F1
#
_entry.id   AF-A0A7V0YG36-F1
#
_cell.length_a   1.000
_cell.length_b   1.000
_cell.length_c   1.000
_cell.angle_alpha   90.00
_cell.angle_beta   90.00
_cell.angle_gamma   90.00
#
_symmetry.space_group_name_H-M   'P 1'
#
loop_
_entity.id
_entity.type
_entity.pdbx_description
1 polymer ?
#
loop_
_entity_poly.entity_id
_entity_poly.type
_entity_poly.pdbx_seq_one_letter_code
_entity_poly.pdbx_strand_id
1 'polypeptide(L)'
;MRRRIIPVTPKTLERSGLKCRSCTHWETADSVAAGRGQNIKAKQLRRIIKASGECGKLVCVGDKVLAYSQYGPAEFWQGTKRFSSGPVSSDAILLTCLYVLPYAQGNGLGRVLLQSIEASLVKRRVRAIEV
;
A
#
# COMPACT_ATOMS: atom_id res chain seq x y z
N MET A 1 17.36 14.83 11.97
CA MET A 1 15.91 14.48 12.09
C MET A 1 15.72 12.98 11.97
N ARG A 2 14.97 12.34 12.86
CA ARG A 2 14.79 10.88 12.88
C ARG A 2 13.66 10.45 11.96
N ARG A 3 13.92 9.49 11.07
CA ARG A 3 12.90 8.84 10.23
C ARG A 3 12.00 7.96 11.10
N ARG A 4 10.70 7.97 10.85
CA ARG A 4 9.71 7.09 11.49
C ARG A 4 8.95 6.31 10.44
N ILE A 5 8.64 5.05 10.73
CA ILE A 5 7.75 4.23 9.93
C ILE A 5 6.43 4.10 10.68
N ILE A 6 5.31 4.37 10.02
CA ILE A 6 3.98 4.27 10.61
C ILE A 6 3.06 3.43 9.71
N PRO A 7 2.02 2.77 10.26
CA PRO A 7 1.08 1.99 9.46
C PRO A 7 0.20 2.88 8.57
N VAL A 8 -0.22 2.32 7.44
CA VAL A 8 -1.24 2.92 6.58
C VAL A 8 -2.62 2.65 7.18
N THR A 9 -3.39 3.72 7.32
CA THR A 9 -4.82 3.74 7.66
C THR A 9 -5.48 4.78 6.76
N PRO A 10 -6.83 4.79 6.61
CA PRO A 10 -7.50 5.87 5.90
C PRO A 10 -7.09 7.26 6.40
N LYS A 11 -6.97 7.43 7.72
CA LYS A 11 -6.62 8.69 8.37
C LYS A 11 -5.16 9.09 8.12
N THR A 12 -4.21 8.16 8.22
CA THR A 12 -2.79 8.46 8.00
C THR A 12 -2.50 8.71 6.51
N LEU A 13 -3.15 8.00 5.60
CA LEU A 13 -3.02 8.24 4.16
C LEU A 13 -3.66 9.56 3.75
N GLU A 14 -4.81 9.92 4.31
CA GLU A 14 -5.44 11.23 4.07
C GLU A 14 -4.53 12.38 4.51
N ARG A 15 -3.99 12.31 5.72
CA ARG A 15 -3.07 13.33 6.27
C ARG A 15 -1.72 13.41 5.54
N SER A 16 -1.34 12.37 4.80
CA SER A 16 -0.06 12.35 4.09
C SER A 16 0.03 13.36 2.94
N GLY A 17 -1.12 13.84 2.44
CA GLY A 17 -1.17 14.70 1.25
C GLY A 17 -0.81 14.00 -0.06
N LEU A 18 -0.51 12.69 -0.04
CA LEU A 18 -0.17 11.92 -1.23
C LEU A 18 -1.39 11.75 -2.14
N LYS A 19 -1.18 11.88 -3.45
CA LYS A 19 -2.20 11.57 -4.48
C LYS A 19 -2.69 10.12 -4.40
N CYS A 20 -1.89 9.22 -3.83
CA CYS A 20 -2.26 7.83 -3.56
C CYS A 20 -3.55 7.70 -2.72
N ARG A 21 -3.95 8.72 -1.93
CA ARG A 21 -5.19 8.72 -1.14
C ARG A 21 -6.46 8.58 -1.98
N SER A 22 -6.41 8.90 -3.27
CA SER A 22 -7.53 8.81 -4.22
C SER A 22 -7.24 7.96 -5.45
N CYS A 23 -6.05 7.37 -5.56
CA CYS A 23 -5.72 6.44 -6.65
C CYS A 23 -6.48 5.12 -6.44
N THR A 24 -7.27 4.70 -7.42
CA THR A 24 -8.06 3.45 -7.37
C THR A 24 -7.56 2.37 -8.30
N HIS A 25 -6.34 2.52 -8.84
CA HIS A 25 -5.81 1.64 -9.87
C HIS A 25 -5.90 0.16 -9.50
N TRP A 26 -5.67 -0.20 -8.22
CA TRP A 26 -5.74 -1.59 -7.75
C TRP A 26 -7.07 -1.95 -7.11
N GLU A 27 -7.77 -0.95 -6.58
CA GLU A 27 -9.06 -1.10 -5.91
C GLU A 27 -10.19 -1.49 -6.88
N THR A 28 -10.13 -1.01 -8.13
CA THR A 28 -11.16 -1.22 -9.14
C THR A 28 -10.56 -1.79 -10.43
N ALA A 29 -11.36 -2.57 -11.16
CA ALA A 29 -11.04 -2.95 -12.53
C ALA A 29 -11.42 -1.83 -13.52
N ASP A 30 -12.45 -1.04 -13.19
CA ASP A 30 -13.02 -0.04 -14.08
C ASP A 30 -12.60 1.39 -13.73
N SER A 31 -12.93 2.32 -14.64
CA SER A 31 -12.82 3.75 -14.39
C SER A 31 -13.74 4.18 -13.25
N VAL A 32 -13.27 5.16 -12.47
CA VAL A 32 -13.97 5.66 -11.30
C VAL A 32 -14.40 7.10 -11.56
N ALA A 33 -15.67 7.41 -11.29
CA ALA A 33 -16.18 8.77 -11.39
C ALA A 33 -15.35 9.76 -10.54
N ALA A 34 -15.16 10.97 -11.06
CA ALA A 34 -14.39 12.01 -10.38
C ALA A 34 -14.86 12.22 -8.93
N GLY A 35 -13.92 12.41 -8.01
CA GLY A 35 -14.19 12.60 -6.59
C GLY A 35 -14.53 11.34 -5.78
N ARG A 36 -14.82 10.19 -6.42
CA ARG A 36 -15.15 8.94 -5.69
C ARG A 36 -13.92 8.17 -5.20
N GLY A 37 -12.75 8.44 -5.76
CA GLY A 37 -11.54 7.65 -5.53
C GLY A 37 -11.10 7.57 -4.07
N GLN A 38 -11.20 8.68 -3.32
CA GLN A 38 -10.83 8.69 -1.90
C GLN A 38 -11.70 7.76 -1.06
N ASN A 39 -13.01 7.77 -1.27
CA ASN A 39 -13.94 6.91 -0.53
C ASN A 39 -13.72 5.43 -0.86
N ILE A 40 -13.47 5.11 -2.13
CA ILE A 40 -13.15 3.75 -2.57
C ILE A 40 -11.84 3.27 -1.92
N LYS A 41 -10.76 4.07 -2.01
CA LYS A 41 -9.47 3.77 -1.39
C LYS A 41 -9.62 3.55 0.12
N ALA A 42 -10.30 4.46 0.81
CA ALA A 42 -10.52 4.37 2.25
C ALA A 42 -11.35 3.14 2.65
N LYS A 43 -12.37 2.77 1.86
CA LYS A 43 -13.16 1.54 2.09
C LYS A 43 -12.29 0.30 1.89
N GLN A 44 -11.47 0.27 0.84
CA GLN A 44 -10.58 -0.85 0.56
C GLN A 44 -9.55 -1.07 1.67
N LEU A 45 -8.86 0.00 2.10
CA LEU A 45 -7.87 -0.08 3.18
C LEU A 45 -8.50 -0.64 4.47
N ARG A 46 -9.72 -0.21 4.83
CA ARG A 46 -10.44 -0.76 6.00
C ARG A 46 -10.71 -2.25 5.87
N ARG A 47 -11.13 -2.72 4.69
CA ARG A 47 -11.40 -4.15 4.45
C ARG A 47 -10.15 -4.99 4.63
N ILE A 48 -9.01 -4.56 4.06
CA ILE A 48 -7.74 -5.27 4.16
C ILE A 48 -7.21 -5.24 5.59
N ILE A 49 -7.24 -4.08 6.26
CA ILE A 49 -6.83 -3.98 7.68
C ILE A 49 -7.68 -4.91 8.54
N LYS A 50 -9.00 -5.00 8.31
CA LYS A 50 -9.87 -5.91 9.06
C LYS A 50 -9.51 -7.39 8.83
N ALA A 51 -9.16 -7.77 7.60
CA ALA A 51 -8.87 -9.16 7.25
C ALA A 51 -7.43 -9.59 7.56
N SER A 52 -6.48 -8.66 7.49
CA SER A 52 -5.03 -8.92 7.51
C SER A 52 -4.27 -8.12 8.57
N GLY A 53 -4.92 -7.26 9.34
CA GLY A 53 -4.30 -6.43 10.38
C GLY A 53 -3.54 -5.20 9.85
N GLU A 54 -2.89 -5.30 8.69
CA GLU A 54 -2.13 -4.22 8.07
C GLU A 54 -2.25 -4.26 6.54
N CYS A 55 -2.15 -3.10 5.90
CA CYS A 55 -2.26 -2.95 4.44
C CYS A 55 -1.17 -2.06 3.81
N GLY A 56 -0.15 -1.65 4.57
CA GLY A 56 0.88 -0.74 4.07
C GLY A 56 1.65 -0.01 5.15
N LYS A 57 2.73 0.66 4.73
CA LYS A 57 3.61 1.48 5.58
C LYS A 57 3.85 2.86 4.96
N LEU A 58 4.05 3.86 5.81
CA LEU A 58 4.49 5.22 5.45
C LEU A 58 5.85 5.49 6.09
N VAL A 59 6.73 6.22 5.39
CA VAL A 59 7.94 6.80 6.00
C VAL A 59 7.75 8.29 6.20
N CYS A 60 7.99 8.76 7.42
CA CYS A 60 7.84 10.15 7.83
C CYS A 60 9.16 10.74 8.35
N VAL A 61 9.36 12.03 8.12
CA VAL A 61 10.38 12.87 8.77
C VAL A 61 9.69 14.10 9.34
N GLY A 62 9.65 14.19 10.67
CA GLY A 62 8.71 15.10 11.34
C GLY A 62 7.28 14.76 10.93
N ASP A 63 6.50 15.77 10.54
CA ASP A 63 5.12 15.62 10.09
C ASP A 63 4.98 15.35 8.58
N LYS A 64 6.09 15.32 7.84
CA LYS A 64 6.09 15.11 6.39
C LYS A 64 6.20 13.63 6.05
N VAL A 65 5.28 13.12 5.24
CA VAL A 65 5.37 11.79 4.63
C VAL A 65 6.23 11.87 3.37
N LEU A 66 7.21 10.98 3.26
CA LEU A 66 8.15 10.93 2.13
C LEU A 66 7.97 9.71 1.23
N ALA A 67 7.41 8.62 1.78
CA ALA A 67 7.21 7.38 1.04
C ALA A 67 5.98 6.62 1.55
N TYR A 68 5.39 5.81 0.67
CA TYR A 68 4.17 5.04 0.88
C TYR A 68 4.31 3.65 0.26
N SER A 69 3.69 2.67 0.91
CA SER A 69 3.51 1.33 0.36
C SER A 69 2.09 0.82 0.63
N GLN A 70 1.61 -0.06 -0.24
CA GLN A 70 0.30 -0.71 -0.14
C GLN A 70 0.44 -2.19 -0.48
N TYR A 71 -0.14 -3.06 0.34
CA TYR A 71 -0.14 -4.49 0.10
C TYR A 71 -1.34 -5.17 0.74
N GLY A 72 -1.66 -6.38 0.30
CA GLY A 72 -2.75 -7.19 0.84
C GLY A 72 -2.97 -8.47 0.03
N PRO A 73 -3.84 -9.39 0.51
CA PRO A 73 -4.16 -10.60 -0.23
C PRO A 73 -4.76 -10.28 -1.61
N ALA A 74 -4.48 -11.11 -2.61
CA ALA A 74 -4.81 -10.84 -4.00
C ALA A 74 -6.31 -10.65 -4.25
N GLU A 75 -7.18 -11.35 -3.52
CA GLU A 75 -8.63 -11.26 -3.69
C GLU A 75 -9.20 -9.88 -3.33
N PHE A 76 -8.43 -9.04 -2.63
CA PHE A 76 -8.82 -7.67 -2.32
C PHE A 76 -8.61 -6.70 -3.50
N TRP A 77 -7.82 -7.06 -4.50
CA TRP A 77 -7.40 -6.15 -5.56
C TRP A 77 -8.11 -6.47 -6.87
N GLN A 78 -9.24 -5.82 -7.15
CA GLN A 78 -9.96 -6.05 -8.41
C GLN A 78 -9.14 -5.65 -9.65
N GLY A 79 -8.20 -4.72 -9.50
CA GLY A 79 -7.33 -4.27 -10.58
C GLY A 79 -6.44 -5.37 -11.15
N THR A 80 -6.24 -6.49 -10.44
CA THR A 80 -5.49 -7.66 -10.94
C THR A 80 -6.15 -8.32 -12.15
N LYS A 81 -7.49 -8.23 -12.26
CA LYS A 81 -8.28 -8.81 -13.36
C LYS A 81 -7.97 -8.23 -14.73
N ARG A 82 -7.26 -7.10 -14.80
CA ARG A 82 -6.84 -6.47 -16.05
C ARG A 82 -5.56 -7.08 -16.63
N PHE A 83 -4.86 -7.90 -15.86
CA PHE A 83 -3.61 -8.52 -16.28
C PHE A 83 -3.85 -9.97 -16.67
N SER A 84 -3.14 -10.42 -17.71
CA SER A 84 -3.14 -11.80 -18.19
C SER A 84 -2.05 -12.67 -17.56
N SER A 85 -1.17 -12.08 -16.74
CA SER A 85 -0.32 -12.82 -15.82
C SER A 85 -1.24 -13.60 -14.88
N GLY A 86 -1.07 -14.91 -14.78
CA GLY A 86 -1.92 -15.81 -14.00
C GLY A 86 -2.18 -15.35 -12.56
N PRO A 87 -3.08 -16.04 -11.84
CA PRO A 87 -3.46 -15.61 -10.50
C PRO A 87 -2.21 -15.55 -9.59
N VAL A 88 -2.16 -14.50 -8.77
CA VAL A 88 -1.20 -14.40 -7.66
C VAL A 88 -1.32 -15.66 -6.79
N SER A 89 -0.19 -16.18 -6.31
CA SER A 89 -0.18 -17.39 -5.50
C SER A 89 -1.06 -17.22 -4.25
N SER A 90 -1.80 -18.27 -3.87
CA SER A 90 -2.77 -18.20 -2.76
C SER A 90 -2.12 -18.00 -1.38
N ASP A 91 -0.82 -18.27 -1.26
CA ASP A 91 -0.01 -18.05 -0.05
C ASP A 91 0.86 -16.78 -0.11
N ALA A 92 0.68 -15.96 -1.16
CA ALA A 92 1.38 -14.70 -1.34
C ALA A 92 0.54 -13.50 -0.90
N ILE A 93 1.24 -12.45 -0.47
CA ILE A 93 0.69 -11.08 -0.39
C ILE A 93 1.08 -10.33 -1.66
N LEU A 94 0.14 -9.59 -2.24
CA LEU A 94 0.41 -8.72 -3.38
C LEU A 94 0.82 -7.32 -2.90
N LEU A 95 2.00 -6.85 -3.30
CA LEU A 95 2.48 -5.48 -3.11
C LEU A 95 2.00 -4.62 -4.27
N THR A 96 0.93 -3.86 -4.05
CA THR A 96 0.28 -3.06 -5.09
C THR A 96 0.84 -1.64 -5.23
N CYS A 97 1.55 -1.13 -4.23
CA CYS A 97 2.17 0.18 -4.35
C CYS A 97 3.47 0.25 -3.56
N LEU A 98 4.49 0.83 -4.19
CA LEU A 98 5.71 1.31 -3.55
C LEU A 98 6.06 2.65 -4.18
N TYR A 99 5.92 3.73 -3.41
CA TYR A 99 6.09 5.09 -3.91
C TYR A 99 6.99 5.90 -2.99
N VAL A 100 7.96 6.59 -3.58
CA VAL A 100 8.84 7.55 -2.90
C VAL A 100 8.72 8.88 -3.62
N LEU A 101 8.49 9.96 -2.86
CA LEU A 101 8.41 11.31 -3.44
C LEU A 101 9.67 11.62 -4.25
N PRO A 102 9.57 12.24 -5.44
CA PRO A 102 10.71 12.44 -6.34
C PRO A 102 11.94 13.04 -5.66
N TYR A 103 11.75 14.11 -4.86
CA TYR A 103 12.83 14.79 -4.14
C TYR A 103 13.46 13.97 -2.99
N ALA A 104 12.84 12.85 -2.60
CA ALA A 104 13.30 11.98 -1.52
C ALA A 104 13.86 10.63 -2.03
N GLN A 105 13.93 10.44 -3.36
CA GLN A 105 14.52 9.25 -3.98
C GLN A 105 16.06 9.20 -3.77
N GLY A 106 16.68 8.06 -4.08
CA GLY A 106 18.13 7.85 -3.86
C GLY A 106 18.57 7.68 -2.39
N ASN A 107 17.66 7.86 -1.43
CA ASN A 107 17.97 7.87 0.01
C ASN A 107 17.64 6.56 0.75
N GLY A 108 17.41 5.47 0.01
CA GLY A 108 17.10 4.15 0.57
C GLY A 108 15.69 4.00 1.17
N LEU A 109 14.78 4.96 0.98
CA LEU A 109 13.44 4.92 1.59
C LEU A 109 12.59 3.74 1.11
N GLY A 110 12.69 3.36 -0.17
CA GLY A 110 12.02 2.18 -0.71
C GLY A 110 12.52 0.88 -0.07
N ARG A 111 13.84 0.76 0.12
CA ARG A 111 14.45 -0.38 0.82
C ARG A 111 13.93 -0.48 2.25
N VAL A 112 13.89 0.65 2.97
CA VAL A 112 13.37 0.71 4.35
C VAL A 112 11.91 0.29 4.42
N LEU A 113 11.07 0.69 3.46
CA LEU A 113 9.69 0.23 3.37
C LEU A 113 9.61 -1.28 3.18
N LEU A 114 10.31 -1.82 2.18
CA LEU A 114 10.29 -3.26 1.89
C LEU A 114 10.75 -4.10 3.07
N GLN A 115 11.86 -3.73 3.72
CA GLN A 115 12.35 -4.41 4.93
C GLN A 115 11.34 -4.37 6.08
N SER A 116 10.63 -3.24 6.26
CA SER A 116 9.58 -3.15 7.28
C SER A 116 8.34 -3.98 6.96
N ILE A 117 8.00 -4.12 5.68
CA ILE A 117 6.90 -4.97 5.21
C ILE A 117 7.26 -6.43 5.45
N GLU A 118 8.42 -6.86 4.96
CA GLU A 118 8.97 -8.21 5.14
C GLU A 118 8.97 -8.61 6.63
N ALA A 119 9.54 -7.77 7.50
CA ALA A 119 9.57 -8.03 8.94
C ALA A 119 8.16 -8.19 9.57
N SER A 120 7.15 -7.51 9.04
CA SER A 120 5.74 -7.65 9.47
C SER A 120 5.14 -8.97 8.96
N LEU A 121 5.38 -9.30 7.69
CA LEU A 121 4.83 -10.47 7.01
C LEU A 121 5.44 -11.79 7.50
N VAL A 122 6.75 -11.82 7.78
CA VAL A 122 7.44 -12.97 8.37
C VAL A 122 6.82 -13.34 9.72
N LYS A 123 6.58 -12.35 10.59
CA LYS A 123 5.90 -12.58 11.89
C LYS A 123 4.49 -13.15 11.73
N ARG A 124 3.85 -12.86 10.60
CA ARG A 124 2.51 -13.35 10.25
C ARG A 124 2.54 -14.63 9.41
N ARG A 125 3.71 -15.24 9.20
CA ARG A 125 3.92 -16.49 8.44
C ARG A 125 3.43 -16.43 6.99
N VAL A 126 3.49 -15.26 6.37
CA VAL A 126 3.25 -15.12 4.93
C VAL A 126 4.45 -15.67 4.16
N ARG A 127 4.19 -16.46 3.11
CA ARG A 127 5.22 -17.25 2.41
C ARG A 127 5.95 -16.47 1.33
N ALA A 128 5.25 -15.56 0.65
CA ALA A 128 5.79 -14.80 -0.46
C ALA A 128 5.21 -13.40 -0.54
N ILE A 129 5.95 -12.52 -1.21
CA ILE A 129 5.49 -11.20 -1.68
C ILE A 129 5.58 -11.23 -3.19
N GLU A 130 4.47 -10.96 -3.86
CA GLU A 130 4.41 -10.77 -5.31
C GLU A 130 4.18 -9.29 -5.65
N VAL A 131 4.51 -8.89 -6.88
CA VAL A 131 4.50 -7.49 -7.36
C VAL A 131 3.77 -7.34 -8.68
#